data_AF-A0A953KPM6-F1
#
_entry.id   AF-A0A953KPM6-F1
#
_cell.length_a   1.000
_cell.length_b   1.000
_cell.length_c   1.000
_cell.angle_alpha   90.00
_cell.angle_beta   90.00
_cell.angle_gamma   90.00
#
_symmetry.space_group_name_H-M   'P 1'
#
loop_
_entity.id
_entity.type
_entity.pdbx_description
1 polymer ?
#
loop_
_entity_poly.entity_id
_entity_poly.type
_entity_poly.pdbx_seq_one_letter_code
_entity_poly.pdbx_strand_id
1 'polypeptide(L)'
;MRIRTPRIGAVCSADPNDIHALARDFAYELRQFIKTDRDGERRRVSLAAIDAFDQAGDDPAALQAFVDGAGREAIQAYCLPFMSFSLSPSGDYGFWPDLEGLAYAARSKDGVIKVNAGDAWPPLWTSTGREVHFVIEV
;
A
#
# COMPACT_ATOMS: atom_id res chain seq x y z
N MET A 1 17.33 -11.10 -7.04
CA MET A 1 16.44 -10.66 -5.93
C MET A 1 15.37 -9.78 -6.55
N ARG A 2 14.09 -10.22 -6.60
CA ARG A 2 13.02 -9.39 -7.17
C ARG A 2 12.67 -8.30 -6.16
N ILE A 3 12.81 -7.04 -6.56
CA ILE A 3 12.37 -5.88 -5.79
C ILE A 3 10.85 -6.00 -5.63
N ARG A 4 10.36 -6.03 -4.39
CA ARG A 4 8.91 -5.99 -4.15
C ARG A 4 8.49 -4.53 -4.19
N THR A 5 8.29 -4.02 -5.39
CA THR A 5 7.65 -2.71 -5.59
C THR A 5 6.16 -2.85 -5.25
N PRO A 6 5.55 -1.90 -4.52
CA PRO A 6 4.12 -1.84 -4.34
C PRO A 6 3.40 -1.92 -5.69
N ARG A 7 2.37 -2.75 -5.76
CA ARG A 7 1.52 -2.93 -6.95
C ARG A 7 0.07 -2.81 -6.52
N ILE A 8 -0.77 -2.31 -7.43
CA ILE A 8 -2.19 -2.24 -7.17
C ILE A 8 -2.76 -3.65 -7.06
N GLY A 9 -3.49 -3.89 -5.98
CA GLY A 9 -4.04 -5.18 -5.63
C GLY A 9 -3.96 -5.46 -4.15
N ALA A 10 -4.66 -6.52 -3.76
CA ALA A 10 -4.56 -7.10 -2.43
C ALA A 10 -3.12 -7.55 -2.17
N VAL A 11 -2.62 -7.24 -0.98
CA VAL A 11 -1.31 -7.71 -0.49
C VAL A 11 -1.42 -8.49 0.81
N CYS A 12 -2.54 -8.37 1.52
CA CYS A 12 -2.90 -9.22 2.65
C CYS A 12 -4.12 -10.04 2.26
N SER A 13 -4.10 -11.33 2.60
CA SER A 13 -5.20 -12.27 2.31
C SER A 13 -5.91 -12.74 3.58
N ALA A 14 -5.43 -12.31 4.75
CA ALA A 14 -6.08 -12.56 6.02
C ALA A 14 -7.49 -11.95 6.06
N ASP A 15 -8.42 -12.66 6.70
CA ASP A 15 -9.72 -12.10 7.09
C ASP A 15 -9.47 -10.85 7.96
N PRO A 16 -10.06 -9.69 7.63
CA PRO A 16 -9.91 -8.47 8.44
C PRO A 16 -10.31 -8.64 9.92
N ASN A 17 -11.13 -9.64 10.24
CA ASN A 17 -11.56 -9.95 11.60
C ASN A 17 -10.60 -10.90 12.33
N ASP A 18 -9.66 -11.55 11.64
CA ASP A 18 -8.59 -12.34 12.26
C ASP A 18 -7.36 -11.45 12.46
N ILE A 19 -7.31 -10.78 13.61
CA ILE A 19 -6.25 -9.81 13.89
C ILE A 19 -4.85 -10.44 13.92
N HIS A 20 -4.73 -11.72 14.30
CA HIS A 20 -3.45 -12.40 14.31
C HIS A 20 -2.95 -12.68 12.90
N ALA A 21 -3.83 -13.14 12.00
CA ALA A 21 -3.47 -13.32 10.60
C ALA A 21 -3.16 -11.98 9.93
N LEU A 22 -3.98 -10.96 10.17
CA LEU A 22 -3.81 -9.65 9.55
C LEU A 22 -2.51 -8.95 9.99
N ALA A 23 -2.21 -8.94 11.29
CA ALA A 23 -0.97 -8.36 11.80
C ALA A 23 0.28 -9.10 11.27
N ARG A 24 0.21 -10.43 11.12
CA ARG A 24 1.28 -11.23 10.50
C ARG A 24 1.48 -10.87 9.04
N ASP A 25 0.42 -10.69 8.26
CA ASP A 25 0.49 -10.26 6.87
C ASP A 25 1.15 -8.87 6.77
N PHE A 26 0.75 -7.91 7.61
CA PHE A 26 1.34 -6.57 7.62
C PHE A 26 2.85 -6.61 7.92
N ALA A 27 3.24 -7.33 8.97
CA ALA A 27 4.65 -7.49 9.33
C ALA A 27 5.44 -8.22 8.24
N TYR A 28 4.85 -9.21 7.58
CA TYR A 28 5.45 -9.91 6.45
C TYR A 28 5.71 -8.97 5.27
N GLU A 29 4.73 -8.14 4.90
CA GLU A 29 4.85 -7.18 3.81
C GLU A 29 5.95 -6.13 4.11
N LEU A 30 5.97 -5.55 5.31
CA LEU A 30 7.03 -4.63 5.75
C LEU A 30 8.42 -5.26 5.64
N ARG A 31 8.58 -6.52 6.09
CA ARG A 31 9.83 -7.26 5.97
C ARG A 31 10.25 -7.48 4.51
N GLN A 32 9.31 -7.57 3.57
CA GLN A 32 9.66 -7.65 2.14
C GLN A 32 10.05 -6.28 1.58
N PHE A 33 9.33 -5.21 1.92
CA PHE A 33 9.62 -3.88 1.40
C PHE A 33 10.99 -3.34 1.84
N ILE A 34 11.34 -3.50 3.12
CA ILE A 34 12.61 -3.02 3.68
C ILE A 34 13.83 -3.61 2.98
N LYS A 35 13.76 -4.87 2.51
CA LYS A 35 14.90 -5.57 1.87
C LYS A 35 15.46 -4.82 0.67
N THR A 36 14.64 -4.00 0.01
CA THR A 36 15.03 -3.25 -1.19
C THR A 36 14.88 -1.75 -1.05
N ASP A 37 14.47 -1.28 0.13
CA ASP A 37 14.32 0.14 0.39
C ASP A 37 15.70 0.81 0.53
N ARG A 38 15.81 2.02 -0.02
CA ARG A 38 17.02 2.86 0.05
C ARG A 38 16.78 4.13 0.87
N ASP A 39 15.54 4.43 1.23
CA ASP A 39 15.20 5.54 2.09
C ASP A 39 15.49 5.19 3.56
N GLY A 40 16.42 5.91 4.18
CA GLY A 40 16.86 5.62 5.54
C GLY A 40 15.78 5.83 6.59
N GLU A 41 14.93 6.84 6.40
CA GLU A 41 13.89 7.20 7.36
C GLU A 41 12.71 6.22 7.27
N ARG A 42 12.26 5.92 6.05
CA ARG A 42 11.21 4.92 5.85
C ARG A 42 11.62 3.55 6.36
N ARG A 43 12.89 3.15 6.17
CA ARG A 43 13.43 1.92 6.75
C ARG A 43 13.41 1.94 8.28
N ARG A 44 13.80 3.06 8.91
CA ARG A 44 13.79 3.21 10.37
C ARG A 44 12.38 3.06 10.93
N VAL A 45 11.40 3.73 10.33
CA VAL A 45 9.98 3.63 10.71
C VAL A 45 9.45 2.21 10.53
N SER A 46 9.78 1.57 9.40
CA SER A 46 9.34 0.21 9.12
C SER A 46 9.95 -0.83 10.08
N LEU A 47 11.22 -0.65 10.46
CA LEU A 47 11.87 -1.49 11.47
C LEU A 47 11.22 -1.31 12.86
N ALA A 48 10.90 -0.07 13.25
CA ALA A 48 10.20 0.21 14.50
C ALA A 48 8.79 -0.41 14.52
N ALA A 49 8.07 -0.38 13.40
CA ALA A 49 6.77 -1.04 13.28
C ALA A 49 6.89 -2.58 13.40
N ILE A 50 7.91 -3.19 12.78
CA ILE A 50 8.17 -4.63 12.92
C ILE A 50 8.50 -4.98 14.38
N ASP A 51 9.31 -4.16 15.06
CA ASP A 51 9.62 -4.34 16.48
C ASP A 51 8.37 -4.23 17.36
N ALA A 52 7.47 -3.27 17.08
CA ALA A 52 6.19 -3.15 17.77
C ALA A 52 5.31 -4.41 17.59
N PHE A 53 5.29 -4.99 16.38
CA PHE A 53 4.62 -6.27 16.14
C PHE A 53 5.26 -7.41 16.94
N ASP A 54 6.60 -7.52 16.94
CA ASP A 54 7.31 -8.57 17.66
C ASP A 54 7.11 -8.43 19.19
N GLN A 55 7.01 -7.21 19.72
CA GLN A 55 6.68 -6.93 21.13
C GLN A 55 5.21 -7.23 21.49
N ALA A 56 4.27 -7.05 20.56
CA ALA A 56 2.87 -7.37 20.78
C ALA A 56 2.65 -8.86 21.03
N GLY A 57 3.48 -9.73 20.43
CA GLY A 57 3.39 -11.17 20.60
C GLY A 57 2.00 -11.72 20.24
N ASP A 58 1.36 -12.41 21.18
CA ASP A 58 0.02 -12.97 21.02
C ASP A 58 -1.10 -12.11 21.65
N ASP A 59 -0.82 -10.87 22.09
CA ASP A 59 -1.84 -9.98 22.67
C ASP A 59 -2.74 -9.38 21.55
N PRO A 60 -4.03 -9.75 21.47
CA PRO A 60 -4.91 -9.26 20.41
C PRO A 60 -5.10 -7.74 20.43
N ALA A 61 -5.08 -7.10 21.60
CA ALA A 61 -5.27 -5.65 21.71
C ALA A 61 -4.03 -4.90 21.22
N ALA A 62 -2.84 -5.41 21.53
CA ALA A 62 -1.58 -4.86 21.04
C ALA A 62 -1.44 -5.07 19.52
N LEU A 63 -1.83 -6.24 19.01
CA LEU A 63 -1.86 -6.52 17.57
C LEU A 63 -2.85 -5.61 16.83
N GLN A 64 -4.02 -5.35 17.42
CA GLN A 64 -4.98 -4.37 16.88
C GLN A 64 -4.38 -2.97 16.82
N ALA A 65 -3.75 -2.50 17.91
CA ALA A 65 -3.08 -1.20 17.94
C ALA A 65 -1.94 -1.10 16.92
N PHE A 66 -1.22 -2.19 16.67
CA PHE A 66 -0.22 -2.27 15.61
C PHE A 66 -0.86 -2.12 14.22
N VAL A 67 -1.92 -2.89 13.92
CA VAL A 67 -2.62 -2.84 12.63
C VAL A 67 -3.23 -1.47 12.37
N ASP A 68 -3.87 -0.86 13.36
CA ASP A 68 -4.53 0.44 13.19
C ASP A 68 -3.55 1.63 13.20
N GLY A 69 -2.36 1.43 13.75
CA GLY A 69 -1.31 2.46 13.88
C GLY A 69 -0.05 2.12 13.09
N ALA A 70 1.02 1.83 13.81
CA ALA A 70 2.39 1.77 13.26
C ALA A 70 2.55 0.83 12.06
N GLY A 71 1.86 -0.31 12.04
CA GLY A 71 1.88 -1.25 10.93
C GLY A 71 1.29 -0.66 9.65
N ARG A 72 0.08 -0.10 9.74
CA ARG A 72 -0.60 0.55 8.61
C ARG A 72 0.17 1.77 8.12
N GLU A 73 0.59 2.65 9.03
CA GLU A 73 1.34 3.85 8.69
C GLU A 73 2.65 3.51 7.97
N ALA A 74 3.38 2.50 8.45
CA ALA A 74 4.61 2.05 7.82
C ALA A 74 4.38 1.46 6.43
N ILE A 75 3.31 0.67 6.21
CA ILE A 75 2.98 0.13 4.88
C ILE A 75 2.58 1.28 3.95
N GLN A 76 1.78 2.21 4.44
CA GLN A 76 1.30 3.36 3.67
C GLN A 76 2.45 4.29 3.24
N ALA A 77 3.55 4.35 3.98
CA ALA A 77 4.76 5.08 3.57
C ALA A 77 5.43 4.52 2.30
N TYR A 78 5.11 3.29 1.89
CA TYR A 78 5.54 2.72 0.61
C TYR A 78 4.59 3.05 -0.54
N CYS A 79 3.39 3.59 -0.27
CA CYS A 79 2.49 4.01 -1.34
C CYS A 79 3.20 4.97 -2.30
N LEU A 80 3.11 4.66 -3.59
CA LEU A 80 3.56 5.55 -4.64
C LEU A 80 2.49 6.64 -4.86
N PRO A 81 2.80 7.73 -5.58
CA PRO A 81 1.81 8.76 -5.88
C PRO A 81 0.53 8.15 -6.42
N PHE A 82 -0.63 8.69 -6.02
CA PHE A 82 -1.94 8.20 -6.45
C PHE A 82 -2.25 6.75 -6.04
N MET A 83 -1.58 6.25 -5.01
CA MET A 83 -1.93 4.99 -4.35
C MET A 83 -2.23 5.25 -2.88
N SER A 84 -3.19 4.52 -2.34
CA SER A 84 -3.46 4.42 -0.91
C SER A 84 -3.39 2.97 -0.46
N PHE A 85 -3.11 2.74 0.82
CA PHE A 85 -3.22 1.42 1.42
C PHE A 85 -4.49 1.39 2.27
N SER A 86 -5.44 0.55 1.88
CA SER A 86 -6.76 0.50 2.52
C SER A 86 -7.43 -0.87 2.34
N LEU A 87 -8.52 -1.06 3.08
CA LEU A 87 -9.39 -2.21 2.94
C LEU A 87 -10.34 -1.98 1.75
N SER A 88 -10.36 -2.91 0.79
CA SER A 88 -11.33 -2.87 -0.30
C SER A 88 -12.75 -3.20 0.20
N PRO A 89 -13.79 -2.85 -0.56
CA PRO A 89 -15.15 -3.33 -0.29
C PRO A 89 -15.30 -4.86 -0.30
N SER A 90 -14.38 -5.57 -0.98
CA SER A 90 -14.34 -7.04 -0.98
C SER A 90 -13.74 -7.63 0.29
N GLY A 91 -13.15 -6.81 1.16
CA GLY A 91 -12.57 -7.24 2.43
C GLY A 91 -11.06 -7.50 2.38
N ASP A 92 -10.35 -7.05 1.34
CA ASP A 92 -8.91 -7.29 1.21
C ASP A 92 -8.10 -6.02 1.46
N TYR A 93 -7.08 -6.12 2.33
CA TYR A 93 -6.10 -5.04 2.47
C TYR A 93 -5.11 -5.06 1.30
N GLY A 94 -4.98 -3.91 0.66
CA GLY A 94 -4.24 -3.79 -0.58
C GLY A 94 -3.77 -2.38 -0.85
N PHE A 95 -2.92 -2.25 -1.86
CA PHE A 95 -2.69 -0.95 -2.44
C PHE A 95 -3.72 -0.70 -3.53
N TRP A 96 -4.42 0.41 -3.43
CA TRP A 96 -5.51 0.77 -4.32
C TRP A 96 -5.29 2.17 -4.91
N PRO A 97 -5.87 2.48 -6.08
CA PRO A 97 -5.81 3.84 -6.61
C PRO A 97 -6.38 4.85 -5.61
N ASP A 98 -5.62 5.91 -5.34
CA ASP A 98 -6.12 7.09 -4.64
C ASP A 98 -6.86 7.98 -5.64
N LEU A 99 -8.16 7.70 -5.80
CA LEU A 99 -9.02 8.41 -6.74
C LEU A 99 -9.20 9.89 -6.38
N GLU A 100 -9.12 10.25 -5.09
CA GLU A 100 -9.24 11.64 -4.65
C GLU A 100 -7.98 12.44 -5.01
N GLY A 101 -6.80 11.88 -4.72
CA GLY A 101 -5.52 12.45 -5.14
C GLY A 101 -5.43 12.58 -6.66
N LEU A 102 -5.90 11.57 -7.40
CA LEU A 102 -5.98 11.61 -8.86
C LEU A 102 -6.94 12.71 -9.35
N ALA A 103 -8.13 12.82 -8.75
CA ALA A 103 -9.11 13.82 -9.15
C ALA A 103 -8.63 15.24 -8.84
N TYR A 104 -7.90 15.43 -7.73
CA TYR A 104 -7.26 16.71 -7.42
C TYR A 104 -6.20 17.06 -8.47
N ALA A 105 -5.28 16.14 -8.76
CA ALA A 105 -4.21 16.36 -9.74
C ALA A 105 -4.74 16.58 -11.16
N ALA A 106 -5.75 15.80 -11.58
CA ALA A 106 -6.41 15.96 -12.87
C ALA A 106 -7.07 17.34 -13.05
N ARG A 107 -7.56 17.94 -11.96
CA ARG A 107 -8.09 19.31 -11.97
C ARG A 107 -6.97 20.37 -11.98
N SER A 108 -5.75 20.02 -11.56
CA SER A 108 -4.60 20.92 -11.48
C SER A 108 -3.68 20.83 -12.70
N LYS A 109 -4.16 21.12 -13.92
CA LYS A 109 -3.39 21.28 -15.19
C LYS A 109 -2.39 20.19 -15.63
N ASP A 110 -2.10 19.18 -14.82
CA ASP A 110 -1.19 18.07 -15.13
C ASP A 110 -2.03 16.86 -15.56
N GLY A 111 -1.77 16.38 -16.79
CA GLY A 111 -2.60 15.40 -17.50
C GLY A 111 -2.97 14.14 -16.69
N VAL A 112 -4.13 13.56 -17.04
CA VAL A 112 -4.73 12.39 -16.36
C VAL A 112 -3.94 11.10 -16.63
N ILE A 113 -3.93 10.16 -15.69
CA ILE A 113 -3.19 8.88 -15.74
C ILE A 113 -4.18 7.69 -15.69
N LYS A 114 -4.03 6.69 -16.60
CA LYS A 114 -4.80 5.41 -16.59
C LYS A 114 -4.07 4.34 -15.80
N VAL A 115 -4.80 3.54 -15.01
CA VAL A 115 -4.23 2.51 -14.15
C VAL A 115 -5.20 1.34 -13.97
N ASN A 116 -4.74 0.10 -14.18
CA ASN A 116 -5.49 -1.13 -13.96
C ASN A 116 -4.90 -1.96 -12.80
N ALA A 117 -5.66 -2.89 -12.25
CA ALA A 117 -5.17 -3.82 -11.23
C ALA A 117 -4.04 -4.71 -11.78
N GLY A 118 -2.95 -4.87 -11.02
CA GLY A 118 -1.76 -5.61 -11.47
C GLY A 118 -0.78 -4.81 -12.35
N ASP A 119 -1.11 -3.58 -12.75
CA ASP A 119 -0.18 -2.71 -13.46
C ASP A 119 1.05 -2.40 -12.60
N ALA A 120 2.22 -2.29 -13.24
CA ALA A 120 3.41 -1.78 -12.58
C ALA A 120 3.24 -0.27 -12.37
N TRP A 121 3.32 0.17 -11.11
CA TRP A 121 3.24 1.59 -10.79
C TRP A 121 4.64 2.24 -10.69
N PRO A 122 4.84 3.47 -11.22
CA PRO A 122 3.88 4.25 -12.02
C PRO A 122 3.75 3.71 -13.45
N PRO A 123 2.59 3.90 -14.12
CA PRO A 123 2.46 3.55 -15.53
C PRO A 123 3.50 4.32 -16.35
N LEU A 124 4.22 3.61 -17.22
CA LEU A 124 5.24 4.18 -18.11
C LEU A 124 4.57 5.12 -19.11
N TRP A 125 5.05 6.36 -19.19
CA TRP A 125 4.44 7.45 -19.95
C TRP A 125 4.64 7.27 -21.46
N THR A 126 3.61 7.46 -22.27
CA THR A 126 3.79 7.76 -23.71
C THR A 126 3.87 9.28 -23.89
N SER A 127 4.92 9.76 -24.55
CA SER A 127 5.30 11.17 -24.73
C SER A 127 4.31 12.05 -25.53
N THR A 128 3.10 11.58 -25.81
CA THR A 128 2.13 12.26 -26.67
C THR A 128 0.81 12.39 -25.94
N GLY A 129 0.64 13.49 -25.22
CA GLY A 129 -0.55 13.80 -24.43
C GLY A 129 -1.81 14.00 -25.28
N ARG A 130 -2.51 12.91 -25.61
CA ARG A 130 -3.89 12.98 -26.10
C ARG A 130 -4.76 11.88 -25.48
N GLU A 131 -5.88 12.38 -24.98
CA GLU A 131 -7.11 11.72 -24.52
C GLU A 131 -6.97 10.61 -23.48
N VAL A 132 -7.48 10.92 -22.28
CA VAL A 132 -7.48 10.01 -21.15
C VAL A 132 -8.92 9.72 -20.77
N HIS A 133 -9.28 8.45 -20.89
CA HIS A 133 -10.59 7.93 -20.52
C HIS A 133 -10.45 7.06 -19.26
N PHE A 134 -11.35 7.29 -18.30
CA PHE A 134 -11.52 6.43 -17.13
C PHE A 134 -12.41 5.25 -17.54
N VAL A 135 -11.91 4.02 -17.45
CA VAL A 135 -12.73 2.81 -17.53
C VAL A 135 -12.45 2.02 -16.25
N ILE A 136 -13.42 2.00 -15.35
CA ILE A 136 -13.45 1.08 -14.22
C ILE A 136 -14.25 -0.12 -14.73
N GLU A 137 -13.59 -1.22 -15.07
CA GLU A 137 -14.27 -2.51 -15.22
C GLU A 137 -14.41 -3.12 -13.83
N VAL A 138 -15.66 -3.36 -13.42
CA VAL A 138 -16.04 -4.08 -12.20
C VAL A 138 -16.23 -5.55 -12.54
#